data_AF-A0A6H1ZSC3-F1
#
_entry.id   AF-A0A6H1ZSC3-F1
#
_cell.length_a   1.000
_cell.length_b   1.000
_cell.length_c   1.000
_cell.angle_alpha   90.00
_cell.angle_beta   90.00
_cell.angle_gamma   90.00
#
_symmetry.space_group_name_H-M   'P 1'
#
loop_
_entity.id
_entity.type
_entity.pdbx_description
1 polymer ?
#
loop_
_entity_poly.entity_id
_entity_poly.type
_entity_poly.pdbx_seq_one_letter_code
_entity_poly.pdbx_strand_id
1 'polypeptide(L)'
;SRPDYDWKPSKSLWTLQAQINTAKSLNEQLPFLMDEDSRLIIKIMDTRVKGRMILNHKMLIDLFTNFELVDLLIYIRLGVGVFRNPRTAQVAHGYYLVFRKKLNKLLDVYASS
;
A
#
# COMPACT_ATOMS: atom_id res chain seq x y z
N SER A 1 -24.13 5.98 -25.33
CA SER A 1 -23.12 5.91 -24.27
C SER A 1 -23.45 4.74 -23.37
N ARG A 2 -22.52 3.80 -23.14
CA ARG A 2 -22.76 2.72 -22.17
C ARG A 2 -22.76 3.37 -20.76
N PRO A 3 -23.77 3.14 -19.93
CA PRO A 3 -23.75 3.61 -18.55
C PRO A 3 -22.57 2.98 -17.80
N ASP A 4 -21.83 3.81 -17.06
CA ASP A 4 -20.68 3.46 -16.18
C ASP A 4 -21.11 2.50 -15.05
N TYR A 5 -21.41 1.25 -15.39
CA TYR A 5 -21.77 0.20 -14.43
C TYR A 5 -20.54 -0.46 -13.77
N ASP A 6 -19.33 0.04 -14.02
CA ASP A 6 -18.12 -0.74 -13.72
C ASP A 6 -17.69 -0.74 -12.25
N TRP A 7 -18.26 0.11 -11.39
CA TRP A 7 -17.82 0.17 -10.00
C TRP A 7 -18.98 0.44 -9.04
N LYS A 8 -19.72 -0.62 -8.68
CA LYS A 8 -20.48 -0.59 -7.42
C LYS A 8 -19.50 -0.83 -6.27
N PRO A 9 -19.25 0.14 -5.37
CA PRO A 9 -18.43 -0.10 -4.20
C PRO A 9 -19.07 -1.22 -3.39
N SER A 10 -18.43 -2.40 -3.40
CA SER A 10 -18.77 -3.47 -2.49
C SER A 10 -18.52 -2.94 -1.09
N LYS A 11 -19.58 -2.83 -0.28
CA LYS A 11 -19.46 -2.58 1.17
C LYS A 11 -18.95 -3.85 1.86
N SER A 12 -17.87 -4.44 1.37
CA SER A 12 -17.20 -5.52 2.07
C SER A 12 -16.54 -4.92 3.32
N LEU A 13 -16.82 -5.51 4.47
CA LEU A 13 -16.07 -5.22 5.69
C LEU A 13 -14.64 -5.68 5.43
N TRP A 14 -13.76 -4.74 5.10
CA TRP A 14 -12.35 -4.99 4.86
C TRP A 14 -11.65 -5.26 6.21
N THR A 15 -11.83 -6.47 6.74
CA THR A 15 -11.29 -6.86 8.04
C THR A 15 -9.76 -6.82 8.05
N LEU A 16 -9.16 -6.72 9.25
CA LEU A 16 -7.70 -6.81 9.38
C LEU A 16 -7.16 -8.14 8.81
N GLN A 17 -7.87 -9.24 9.01
CA GLN A 17 -7.46 -10.53 8.46
C GLN A 17 -7.50 -10.53 6.92
N ALA A 18 -8.52 -9.91 6.31
CA ALA A 18 -8.58 -9.75 4.87
C ALA A 18 -7.39 -8.92 4.36
N GLN A 19 -7.01 -7.84 5.04
CA GLN A 19 -5.83 -7.04 4.69
C GLN A 19 -4.54 -7.86 4.71
N ILE A 20 -4.34 -8.65 5.77
CA ILE A 20 -3.16 -9.51 5.92
C ILE A 20 -3.13 -10.55 4.79
N ASN A 21 -4.25 -11.22 4.51
CA ASN A 21 -4.32 -12.25 3.48
C ASN A 21 -4.07 -11.67 2.09
N THR A 22 -4.65 -10.50 1.79
CA THR A 22 -4.38 -9.78 0.54
C THR A 22 -2.92 -9.39 0.44
N ALA A 23 -2.31 -8.84 1.49
CA ALA A 23 -0.90 -8.45 1.49
C ALA A 23 0.02 -9.65 1.23
N LYS A 24 -0.23 -10.80 1.86
CA LYS A 24 0.51 -12.04 1.60
C LYS A 24 0.37 -12.50 0.16
N SER A 25 -0.86 -12.58 -0.35
CA SER A 25 -1.13 -12.98 -1.73
C SER A 25 -0.45 -12.05 -2.75
N LEU A 26 -0.44 -10.74 -2.49
CA LEU A 26 0.26 -9.77 -3.35
C LEU A 26 1.77 -9.94 -3.27
N ASN A 27 2.34 -10.15 -2.07
CA ASN A 27 3.78 -10.38 -1.90
C ASN A 27 4.25 -11.64 -2.64
N GLU A 28 3.41 -12.67 -2.74
CA GLU A 28 3.69 -13.89 -3.48
C GLU A 28 3.57 -13.70 -4.99
N GLN A 29 2.53 -13.00 -5.48
CA GLN A 29 2.22 -12.95 -6.91
C GLN A 29 2.93 -11.82 -7.67
N LEU A 30 3.02 -10.62 -7.08
CA LEU A 30 3.53 -9.44 -7.76
C LEU A 30 4.99 -9.56 -8.26
N PRO A 31 5.93 -10.22 -7.54
CA PRO A 31 7.31 -10.34 -8.04
C PRO A 31 7.44 -11.00 -9.42
N PHE A 32 6.50 -11.89 -9.77
CA PHE A 32 6.46 -12.58 -11.07
C PHE A 32 5.81 -11.76 -12.18
N LEU A 33 5.02 -10.75 -11.82
CA LEU A 33 4.31 -9.88 -12.76
C LEU A 33 5.05 -8.56 -13.02
N MET A 34 6.06 -8.25 -12.22
CA MET A 34 6.80 -6.99 -12.27
C MET A 34 8.17 -7.16 -12.94
N ASP A 35 8.47 -6.26 -13.87
CA ASP A 35 9.82 -6.08 -14.42
C ASP A 35 10.81 -5.67 -13.32
N GLU A 36 12.10 -5.91 -13.55
CA GLU A 36 13.16 -5.65 -12.56
C GLU A 36 13.24 -4.17 -12.14
N ASP A 37 13.05 -3.24 -13.08
CA ASP A 37 13.13 -1.80 -12.84
C ASP A 37 11.81 -1.18 -12.37
N SER A 38 10.73 -1.96 -12.28
CA SER A 38 9.42 -1.46 -11.87
C SER A 38 9.38 -1.06 -10.39
N ARG A 39 8.42 -0.21 -10.04
CA ARG A 39 8.15 0.21 -8.65
C ARG A 39 6.73 -0.16 -8.27
N LEU A 40 6.58 -0.72 -7.07
CA LEU A 40 5.28 -0.96 -6.48
C LEU A 40 4.96 0.20 -5.53
N ILE A 41 3.90 0.96 -5.86
CA ILE A 41 3.45 2.10 -5.07
C ILE A 41 2.15 1.72 -4.36
N ILE A 42 2.18 1.67 -3.03
CA ILE A 42 1.02 1.28 -2.21
C ILE A 42 0.52 2.49 -1.43
N LYS A 43 -0.72 2.92 -1.72
CA LYS A 43 -1.39 3.96 -0.93
C LYS A 43 -1.77 3.42 0.43
N ILE A 44 -1.34 4.09 1.49
CA ILE A 44 -1.76 3.76 2.85
C ILE A 44 -3.01 4.57 3.19
N MET A 45 -4.04 3.86 3.60
CA MET A 45 -5.25 4.44 4.18
C MET A 45 -5.25 4.07 5.66
N ASP A 46 -5.39 5.05 6.54
CA ASP A 46 -5.49 4.78 7.98
C ASP A 46 -6.80 4.05 8.27
N THR A 47 -6.69 2.80 8.76
CA THR A 47 -7.85 2.02 9.19
C THR A 47 -7.96 2.06 10.72
N ARG A 48 -9.18 2.20 11.23
CA ARG A 48 -9.48 2.04 12.66
C ARG A 48 -10.35 0.81 12.87
N VAL A 49 -10.02 0.00 13.89
CA VAL A 49 -10.84 -1.13 14.33
C VAL A 49 -11.10 -0.98 15.83
N LYS A 50 -12.38 -0.97 16.22
CA LYS A 50 -12.81 -0.75 17.61
C LYS A 50 -12.18 0.51 18.24
N GLY A 51 -12.06 1.59 17.46
CA GLY A 51 -11.46 2.86 17.90
C GLY A 51 -9.93 2.91 17.90
N ARG A 52 -9.24 1.76 17.78
CA ARG A 52 -7.78 1.69 17.72
C ARG A 52 -7.28 1.86 16.29
N MET A 53 -6.26 2.68 16.13
CA MET A 53 -5.57 2.87 14.84
C MET A 53 -4.76 1.61 14.50
N ILE A 54 -4.89 1.15 13.27
CA ILE A 54 -4.06 0.07 12.73
C ILE A 54 -2.93 0.71 11.92
N LEU A 55 -1.70 0.33 12.25
CA LEU A 55 -0.50 0.76 11.53
C LEU A 55 -0.34 -0.04 10.22
N ASN A 56 -1.23 0.21 9.26
CA ASN A 56 -1.27 -0.51 7.97
C ASN A 56 0.08 -0.47 7.24
N HIS A 57 0.81 0.64 7.33
CA HIS A 57 2.15 0.76 6.76
C HIS A 57 3.12 -0.27 7.33
N LYS A 58 3.15 -0.43 8.66
CA LYS A 58 4.04 -1.38 9.31
C LYS A 58 3.67 -2.81 8.92
N MET A 59 2.38 -3.14 8.98
CA MET A 59 1.89 -4.44 8.54
C MET A 59 2.30 -4.77 7.10
N LEU A 60 2.18 -3.81 6.18
CA LEU A 60 2.58 -4.01 4.78
C LEU A 60 4.09 -4.18 4.65
N ILE A 61 4.90 -3.33 5.30
CA ILE A 61 6.37 -3.46 5.31
C ILE A 61 6.80 -4.85 5.82
N ASP A 62 6.19 -5.32 6.90
CA ASP A 62 6.53 -6.61 7.51
C ASP A 62 6.10 -7.80 6.62
N LEU A 63 5.01 -7.67 5.84
CA LEU A 63 4.49 -8.75 4.99
C LEU A 63 5.10 -8.78 3.58
N PHE A 64 5.63 -7.66 3.08
CA PHE A 64 6.20 -7.54 1.74
C PHE A 64 7.66 -8.01 1.69
N THR A 65 7.89 -9.26 2.07
CA THR A 65 9.23 -9.84 2.24
C THR A 65 10.04 -9.96 0.94
N ASN A 66 9.38 -10.07 -0.22
CA ASN A 66 10.04 -10.12 -1.54
C ASN A 66 10.39 -8.73 -2.09
N PHE A 67 10.00 -7.68 -1.37
CA PHE A 67 10.24 -6.32 -1.73
C PHE A 67 11.08 -5.62 -0.67
N GLU A 68 11.73 -4.54 -1.07
CA GLU A 68 12.37 -3.62 -0.14
C GLU A 68 11.75 -2.23 -0.31
N LEU A 69 11.51 -1.57 0.82
CA LEU A 69 11.02 -0.20 0.84
C LEU A 69 12.18 0.72 0.43
N VAL A 70 11.96 1.52 -0.60
CA VAL A 70 13.00 2.43 -1.14
C VAL A 70 12.64 3.89 -0.98
N ASP A 71 11.35 4.21 -0.87
CA ASP A 71 10.91 5.60 -0.74
C ASP A 71 9.54 5.71 -0.06
N LEU A 72 9.21 6.92 0.37
CA LEU A 72 7.95 7.32 0.97
C LEU A 72 7.45 8.58 0.26
N LEU A 73 6.35 8.49 -0.49
CA LEU A 73 5.73 9.65 -1.10
C LEU A 73 4.67 10.22 -0.16
N ILE A 74 4.82 11.49 0.23
CA ILE A 74 3.85 12.16 1.10
C ILE A 74 3.04 13.14 0.26
N TYR A 75 1.72 12.98 0.23
CA TYR A 75 0.84 13.95 -0.39
C TYR A 75 0.51 15.07 0.61
N ILE A 76 1.09 16.25 0.37
CA ILE A 76 0.83 17.46 1.15
C ILE A 76 -0.07 18.39 0.32
N ARG A 77 -1.28 18.67 0.81
CA ARG A 77 -2.17 19.66 0.21
C ARG A 77 -1.84 21.05 0.78
N LEU A 78 -1.17 21.89 -0.01
CA LEU A 78 -0.68 23.22 0.42
C LEU A 78 -1.75 24.34 0.41
N GLY A 79 -3.00 24.04 0.06
CA GLY A 79 -4.07 25.04 -0.01
C GLY A 79 -4.64 25.38 1.37
N VAL A 80 -4.32 26.58 1.88
CA VAL A 80 -4.93 27.15 3.09
C VAL A 80 -6.37 27.58 2.74
N GLY A 81 -7.38 26.90 3.28
CA GLY A 81 -8.78 27.34 3.15
C GLY A 81 -9.89 26.29 3.17
N VAL A 82 -9.60 24.98 3.23
CA VAL A 82 -10.64 23.94 3.06
C VAL A 82 -11.18 23.36 4.38
N PHE A 83 -10.66 23.77 5.54
CA PHE A 83 -11.14 23.30 6.85
C PHE A 83 -11.53 24.45 7.77
N ARG A 84 -12.60 25.17 7.42
CA ARG A 84 -13.50 25.76 8.42
C ARG A 84 -14.64 24.78 8.68
N ASN A 85 -14.33 23.62 9.26
CA ASN A 85 -15.37 22.75 9.81
C ASN A 85 -14.97 22.32 11.23
N PRO A 86 -15.44 23.01 12.28
CA PRO A 86 -15.08 22.71 13.67
C PRO A 86 -15.64 21.38 14.19
N ARG A 87 -16.39 20.61 13.37
CA ARG A 87 -17.11 19.41 13.83
C ARG A 87 -16.66 18.09 13.21
N THR A 88 -15.80 18.09 12.19
CA THR A 88 -15.38 16.84 11.54
C THR A 88 -13.93 16.93 11.07
N ALA A 89 -13.07 16.12 11.68
CA ALA A 89 -11.72 15.88 11.17
C ALA A 89 -11.80 15.27 9.75
N GLN A 90 -11.41 16.03 8.74
CA GLN A 90 -11.07 15.57 7.39
C GLN A 90 -9.86 16.42 6.96
N VAL A 91 -8.89 16.02 6.14
CA VAL A 91 -8.54 14.74 5.50
C VAL A 91 -7.14 14.42 6.04
N ALA A 92 -6.95 13.26 6.66
CA ALA A 92 -5.61 12.83 7.06
C ALA A 92 -4.77 12.64 5.79
N HIS A 93 -3.62 13.32 5.75
CA HIS A 93 -2.60 13.20 4.72
C HIS A 93 -2.42 11.75 4.26
N GLY A 94 -2.50 11.49 2.95
CA GLY A 94 -2.18 10.19 2.40
C GLY A 94 -0.67 10.10 2.15
N TYR A 95 -0.05 9.02 2.59
CA TYR A 95 1.32 8.69 2.17
C TYR A 95 1.31 7.34 1.44
N TYR A 96 2.26 7.19 0.52
CA TYR A 96 2.43 6.01 -0.30
C TYR A 96 3.79 5.39 0.04
N LEU A 97 3.79 4.08 0.24
CA LEU A 97 5.03 3.32 0.34
C LEU A 97 5.48 2.93 -1.06
N VAL A 98 6.76 3.17 -1.37
CA VAL A 98 7.36 2.79 -2.65
C VAL A 98 8.32 1.65 -2.41
N PHE A 99 8.04 0.53 -3.06
CA PHE A 99 8.82 -0.69 -2.97
C PHE A 99 9.50 -0.98 -4.31
N ARG A 100 10.70 -1.58 -4.25
CA ARG A 100 11.31 -2.29 -5.39
C ARG A 100 11.37 -3.78 -5.09
N LYS A 101 11.34 -4.60 -6.14
CA LYS A 101 11.56 -6.05 -6.04
C LYS A 101 12.97 -6.30 -5.53
N LYS A 102 13.15 -7.18 -4.53
CA LYS A 102 14.49 -7.61 -4.13
C LYS A 102 15.12 -8.39 -5.26
N LEU A 103 16.35 -8.04 -5.63
CA LEU A 103 17.16 -8.91 -6.47
C LEU A 103 17.43 -10.20 -5.70
N ASN A 104 17.05 -11.34 -6.26
CA ASN A 104 17.44 -12.63 -5.72
C ASN A 104 18.97 -12.73 -5.80
N LYS A 105 19.67 -12.44 -4.69
CA LYS A 105 21.13 -12.57 -4.53
C LYS A 105 21.65 -14.02 -4.62
N LEU A 106 20.85 -14.95 -5.17
CA LEU A 106 21.22 -16.36 -5.27
C LEU A 106 22.14 -16.68 -6.46
N LEU A 107 22.41 -15.72 -7.35
CA LEU A 107 23.29 -15.95 -8.51
C LEU A 107 24.75 -15.53 -8.31
N ASP A 108 25.08 -14.74 -7.28
CA ASP A 108 26.48 -14.33 -7.04
C ASP A 108 27.34 -15.43 -6.39
N VAL A 109 26.72 -16.47 -5.82
CA VAL A 109 27.43 -17.60 -5.19
C VAL A 109 27.97 -18.58 -6.24
N TYR A 110 27.32 -18.68 -7.41
CA TYR A 110 27.76 -19.56 -8.50
C TYR A 110 28.57 -18.87 -9.61
N ALA A 111 28.55 -17.53 -9.66
CA ALA A 111 29.41 -16.77 -10.58
C ALA A 111 30.83 -16.52 -10.03
N SER A 112 31.08 -16.89 -8.77
CA SER A 112 32.34 -16.69 -8.04
C SER A 112 33.06 -18.00 -7.68
N SER A 113 32.57 -19.15 -8.17
CA SER A 113 33.17 -20.49 -7.96
C SER A 113 33.69 -21.10 -9.24
#